data_AF-A0A3L7XG74-F1
#
_entry.id   AF-A0A3L7XG74-F1
#
_cell.length_a   1.000
_cell.length_b   1.000
_cell.length_c   1.000
_cell.angle_alpha   90.00
_cell.angle_beta   90.00
_cell.angle_gamma   90.00
#
_symmetry.space_group_name_H-M   'P 1'
#
loop_
_entity.id
_entity.type
_entity.pdbx_description
1 polymer ?
#
loop_
_entity_poly.entity_id
_entity_poly.type
_entity_poly.pdbx_seq_one_letter_code
_entity_poly.pdbx_strand_id
1 'polypeptide(L)'
;MPKQIAALVAVLATLLLGTLILAPRASADEPLFPGGSTGYDVSFPQCSLPLPSQPYAFAIVGVTGGRPFTTNPCLATQYQWALKSGRPPGLYVNTKSPVGMNAEEALTGPAGNCLPTDEACKADNFGYKLALHAVAHAKAQNVTAGSWWLDIETMNTWSADTAMNARVIASAIRFLQNEGKLVGIYSSPQQWIEIAGSYQPGLPVWVAMAPNAAAAPGYCTREFAGGEVHLVQYIVNNFDVNYACRLVDRVPQPIGPAGSTVLVMPDGGCLNMRATPGLSGRISACLATGTRLMLLPDALVNADGFHWHRVTTGTTSGWVVSVYIQPVTSTTPTPAPTPTPIATPLPTPTPVPTPSGTFAAPPRFGAAGQSLVVFVGGTVDQLEAATSAAGASGAWIQESSGAYHLLIPGGPAFLKVPIVARFPSGFAAATAVMLTKQG
;
A
#
# COMPACT_ATOMS: atom_id res chain seq x y z
N MET A 1 -59.39 -23.69 76.40
CA MET A 1 -58.16 -22.92 76.11
C MET A 1 -57.38 -23.68 75.04
N PRO A 2 -57.03 -23.05 73.90
CA PRO A 2 -57.39 -23.61 72.60
C PRO A 2 -56.22 -23.90 71.64
N LYS A 3 -56.44 -24.92 70.77
CA LYS A 3 -56.12 -25.02 69.32
C LYS A 3 -54.62 -25.05 68.92
N GLN A 4 -54.11 -25.82 67.94
CA GLN A 4 -54.62 -26.60 66.79
C GLN A 4 -53.43 -27.47 66.28
N ILE A 5 -53.56 -28.79 66.05
CA ILE A 5 -53.92 -29.50 64.78
C ILE A 5 -52.89 -29.39 63.63
N ALA A 6 -52.23 -30.54 63.39
CA ALA A 6 -51.79 -31.23 62.15
C ALA A 6 -51.45 -30.45 60.86
N ALA A 7 -50.37 -30.88 60.20
CA ALA A 7 -50.23 -30.75 58.74
C ALA A 7 -49.49 -31.96 58.13
N LEU A 8 -50.17 -32.56 57.15
CA LEU A 8 -49.82 -33.72 56.34
C LEU A 8 -48.96 -33.29 55.14
N VAL A 9 -48.13 -34.21 54.66
CA VAL A 9 -47.23 -34.10 53.50
C VAL A 9 -47.98 -33.84 52.19
N ALA A 10 -47.52 -32.87 51.40
CA ALA A 10 -47.78 -32.79 49.96
C ALA A 10 -46.49 -32.36 49.24
N VAL A 11 -45.94 -33.27 48.43
CA VAL A 11 -44.82 -33.02 47.52
C VAL A 11 -45.37 -32.31 46.28
N LEU A 12 -44.97 -31.05 46.06
CA LEU A 12 -45.19 -30.36 44.79
C LEU A 12 -43.86 -30.27 44.04
N ALA A 13 -43.74 -31.06 42.98
CA ALA A 13 -42.70 -30.90 41.97
C ALA A 13 -43.09 -29.74 41.03
N THR A 14 -42.42 -28.60 41.14
CA THR A 14 -42.54 -27.49 40.19
C THR A 14 -41.61 -27.74 38.99
N LEU A 15 -42.20 -28.07 37.83
CA LEU A 15 -41.52 -27.95 36.54
C LEU A 15 -41.24 -26.46 36.27
N LEU A 16 -40.00 -26.01 36.51
CA LEU A 16 -39.49 -24.82 35.82
C LEU A 16 -39.15 -25.23 34.38
N LEU A 17 -39.99 -24.84 33.43
CA LEU A 17 -39.54 -24.67 32.04
C LEU A 17 -38.54 -23.52 32.03
N GLY A 18 -37.29 -23.82 32.33
CA GLY A 18 -36.18 -22.93 32.03
C GLY A 18 -36.08 -22.80 30.52
N THR A 19 -36.50 -21.66 29.98
CA THR A 19 -36.10 -21.23 28.64
C THR A 19 -34.58 -21.17 28.65
N LEU A 20 -33.95 -22.21 28.10
CA LEU A 20 -32.53 -22.23 27.81
C LEU A 20 -32.31 -21.15 26.74
N ILE A 21 -32.06 -19.90 27.17
CA ILE A 21 -31.50 -18.88 26.30
C ILE A 21 -30.13 -19.43 25.94
N LEU A 22 -30.02 -20.08 24.78
CA LEU A 22 -28.72 -20.27 24.15
C LEU A 22 -28.18 -18.87 23.93
N ALA A 23 -27.31 -18.43 24.84
CA ALA A 23 -26.40 -17.34 24.53
C ALA A 23 -25.74 -17.71 23.19
N PRO A 24 -25.75 -16.82 22.19
CA PRO A 24 -25.03 -17.09 20.96
C PRO A 24 -23.59 -17.41 21.36
N ARG A 25 -23.14 -18.63 21.05
CA ARG A 25 -21.71 -18.94 21.10
C ARG A 25 -21.05 -17.87 20.25
N ALA A 26 -20.13 -17.11 20.83
CA ALA A 26 -19.24 -16.26 20.05
C ALA A 26 -18.67 -17.16 18.93
N SER A 27 -19.03 -16.81 17.70
CA SER A 27 -18.55 -17.50 16.50
C SER A 27 -17.02 -17.54 16.54
N ALA A 28 -16.44 -18.58 15.93
CA ALA A 28 -15.01 -18.77 15.73
C ALA A 28 -14.27 -17.45 15.44
N ASP A 29 -13.06 -17.31 15.99
CA ASP A 29 -12.16 -16.15 15.82
C ASP A 29 -12.32 -15.50 14.44
N GLU A 30 -13.04 -14.38 14.42
CA GLU A 30 -13.25 -13.60 13.23
C GLU A 30 -11.88 -13.10 12.72
N PRO A 31 -11.51 -13.36 11.45
CA PRO A 31 -10.16 -13.07 10.97
C PRO A 31 -9.83 -11.59 11.11
N LEU A 32 -8.65 -11.25 11.64
CA LEU A 32 -8.21 -9.85 11.79
C LEU A 32 -8.35 -9.06 10.48
N PHE A 33 -8.06 -9.74 9.36
CA PHE A 33 -8.17 -9.23 8.00
C PHE A 33 -9.05 -10.17 7.16
N PRO A 34 -10.33 -9.88 6.96
CA PRO A 34 -11.21 -10.72 6.15
C PRO A 34 -10.71 -10.78 4.70
N GLY A 35 -10.45 -11.98 4.18
CA GLY A 35 -9.94 -12.15 2.82
C GLY A 35 -10.86 -11.52 1.77
N GLY A 36 -10.27 -10.77 0.84
CA GLY A 36 -10.98 -10.06 -0.23
C GLY A 36 -11.54 -8.70 0.19
N SER A 37 -11.41 -8.34 1.46
CA SER A 37 -11.83 -7.04 1.97
C SER A 37 -10.74 -5.99 1.86
N THR A 38 -11.12 -4.74 2.13
CA THR A 38 -10.22 -3.59 2.09
C THR A 38 -10.27 -2.84 3.42
N GLY A 39 -9.09 -2.47 3.90
CA GLY A 39 -8.89 -1.59 5.04
C GLY A 39 -7.99 -0.41 4.69
N TYR A 40 -7.68 0.39 5.69
CA TYR A 40 -6.81 1.55 5.57
C TYR A 40 -5.73 1.53 6.63
N ASP A 41 -4.59 2.14 6.32
CA ASP A 41 -3.65 2.56 7.35
C ASP A 41 -3.48 4.08 7.36
N VAL A 42 -3.27 4.64 8.55
CA VAL A 42 -3.10 6.08 8.77
C VAL A 42 -2.04 6.33 9.84
N SER A 43 -1.44 7.52 9.84
CA SER A 43 -0.38 7.86 10.79
C SER A 43 -0.27 9.37 10.99
N PHE A 44 0.84 9.80 11.61
CA PHE A 44 1.09 11.20 11.96
C PHE A 44 0.88 12.23 10.83
N PRO A 45 1.06 11.94 9.52
CA PRO A 45 0.80 12.94 8.48
C PRO A 45 -0.68 13.30 8.37
N GLN A 46 -1.58 12.41 8.79
CA GLN A 46 -3.03 12.62 8.74
C GLN A 46 -3.62 13.20 10.02
N CYS A 47 -2.81 13.68 10.99
CA CYS A 47 -3.33 14.19 12.26
C CYS A 47 -4.33 15.35 12.14
N SER A 48 -4.22 16.15 11.09
CA SER A 48 -5.11 17.31 10.84
C SER A 48 -6.04 17.12 9.65
N LEU A 49 -6.13 15.89 9.12
CA LEU A 49 -6.93 15.57 7.94
C LEU A 49 -8.19 14.78 8.32
N PRO A 50 -9.30 14.96 7.59
CA PRO A 50 -10.43 14.05 7.68
C PRO A 50 -9.96 12.63 7.32
N LEU A 51 -10.19 11.66 8.20
CA LEU A 51 -9.85 10.25 7.96
C LEU A 51 -10.92 9.56 7.11
N PRO A 52 -10.61 8.42 6.44
CA PRO A 52 -11.56 7.71 5.60
C PRO A 52 -12.87 7.40 6.33
N SER A 53 -14.00 7.68 5.69
CA SER A 53 -15.32 7.33 6.24
C SER A 53 -15.58 5.83 6.08
N GLN A 54 -16.41 5.28 6.97
CA GLN A 54 -16.95 3.94 6.77
C GLN A 54 -17.73 3.85 5.43
N PRO A 55 -17.80 2.66 4.82
CA PRO A 55 -17.31 1.38 5.33
C PRO A 55 -15.83 1.11 5.01
N TYR A 56 -15.17 0.41 5.94
CA TYR A 56 -13.88 -0.26 5.75
C TYR A 56 -13.81 -1.46 6.69
N ALA A 57 -13.14 -2.54 6.29
CA ALA A 57 -13.21 -3.82 6.99
C ALA A 57 -12.24 -3.93 8.18
N PHE A 58 -11.12 -3.21 8.12
CA PHE A 58 -10.10 -3.15 9.16
C PHE A 58 -9.31 -1.83 9.05
N ALA A 59 -8.56 -1.51 10.09
CA ALA A 59 -7.73 -0.32 10.13
C ALA A 59 -6.41 -0.58 10.87
N ILE A 60 -5.33 0.04 10.40
CA ILE A 60 -3.99 -0.02 11.00
C ILE A 60 -3.53 1.41 11.32
N VAL A 61 -2.87 1.64 12.46
CA VAL A 61 -2.42 2.98 12.86
C VAL A 61 -0.92 3.00 13.17
N GLY A 62 -0.20 3.97 12.61
CA GLY A 62 1.21 4.18 12.91
C GLY A 62 1.43 4.71 14.32
N VAL A 63 2.30 4.06 15.08
CA VAL A 63 2.60 4.41 16.48
C VAL A 63 3.67 5.52 16.57
N THR A 64 4.59 5.52 15.63
CA THR A 64 5.73 6.44 15.55
C THR A 64 5.46 7.61 14.60
N GLY A 65 6.21 8.70 14.77
CA GLY A 65 6.16 9.87 13.89
C GLY A 65 7.09 9.74 12.68
N GLY A 66 7.06 8.61 11.97
CA GLY A 66 7.84 8.36 10.74
C GLY A 66 9.22 7.73 10.93
N ARG A 67 9.69 7.57 12.17
CA ARG A 67 10.97 6.94 12.51
C ARG A 67 10.99 6.41 13.94
N PRO A 68 11.90 5.49 14.31
CA PRO A 68 12.11 5.10 15.70
C PRO A 68 12.34 6.27 16.66
N PHE A 69 11.90 6.10 17.90
CA PHE A 69 12.05 7.08 19.00
C PHE A 69 11.37 8.43 18.75
N THR A 70 10.38 8.47 17.86
CA THR A 70 9.38 9.55 17.81
C THR A 70 8.00 8.98 18.12
N THR A 71 7.02 9.84 18.33
CA THR A 71 5.65 9.44 18.66
C THR A 71 4.67 10.03 17.67
N ASN A 72 3.62 9.28 17.32
CA ASN A 72 2.47 9.82 16.62
C ASN A 72 1.60 10.60 17.64
N PRO A 73 1.49 11.94 17.51
CA PRO A 73 0.75 12.76 18.48
C PRO A 73 -0.78 12.57 18.40
N CYS A 74 -1.30 12.02 17.30
CA CYS A 74 -2.73 11.75 17.13
C CYS A 74 -3.08 10.25 17.25
N LEU A 75 -2.18 9.42 17.79
CA LEU A 75 -2.38 7.98 17.94
C LEU A 75 -3.73 7.63 18.60
N ALA A 76 -4.07 8.27 19.72
CA ALA A 76 -5.33 8.00 20.41
C ALA A 76 -6.57 8.32 19.56
N THR A 77 -6.57 9.47 18.87
CA THR A 77 -7.69 9.88 18.00
C THR A 77 -7.82 8.96 16.79
N GLN A 78 -6.71 8.61 16.14
CA GLN A 78 -6.69 7.68 15.02
C GLN A 78 -7.10 6.28 15.45
N TYR A 79 -6.73 5.85 16.66
CA TYR A 79 -7.18 4.59 17.21
C TYR A 79 -8.70 4.54 17.41
N GLN A 80 -9.32 5.62 17.91
CA GLN A 80 -10.78 5.72 18.00
C GLN A 80 -11.47 5.67 16.63
N TRP A 81 -10.84 6.22 15.60
CA TRP A 81 -11.30 6.01 14.22
C TRP A 81 -11.18 4.53 13.83
N ALA A 82 -10.03 3.90 14.05
CA ALA A 82 -9.77 2.52 13.66
C ALA A 82 -10.74 1.51 14.30
N LEU A 83 -11.15 1.73 15.55
CA LEU A 83 -12.16 0.93 16.25
C LEU A 83 -13.51 0.89 15.53
N LYS A 84 -13.83 1.88 14.70
CA LYS A 84 -15.07 1.89 13.90
C LYS A 84 -15.08 0.79 12.84
N SER A 85 -13.95 0.17 12.50
CA SER A 85 -13.95 -1.04 11.64
C SER A 85 -14.73 -2.21 12.25
N GLY A 86 -14.95 -2.20 13.57
CA GLY A 86 -15.56 -3.32 14.29
C GLY A 86 -14.60 -4.49 14.54
N ARG A 87 -13.29 -4.31 14.29
CA ARG A 87 -12.24 -5.30 14.53
C ARG A 87 -11.10 -4.70 15.37
N PRO A 88 -10.32 -5.52 16.11
CA PRO A 88 -9.12 -5.05 16.79
C PRO A 88 -8.16 -4.37 15.80
N PRO A 89 -7.83 -3.07 15.96
CA PRO A 89 -6.95 -2.38 15.03
C PRO A 89 -5.55 -2.99 14.96
N GLY A 90 -4.90 -2.93 13.81
CA GLY A 90 -3.47 -3.15 13.71
C GLY A 90 -2.69 -1.91 14.13
N LEU A 91 -1.44 -2.09 14.54
CA LEU A 91 -0.48 -1.00 14.73
C LEU A 91 0.78 -1.26 13.94
N TYR A 92 1.48 -0.20 13.51
CA TYR A 92 2.82 -0.35 12.94
C TYR A 92 3.83 0.59 13.59
N VAL A 93 5.10 0.19 13.52
CA VAL A 93 6.24 0.96 14.02
C VAL A 93 7.27 1.12 12.90
N ASN A 94 7.66 2.36 12.60
CA ASN A 94 8.75 2.62 11.67
C ASN A 94 10.05 2.07 12.28
N THR A 95 10.88 1.42 11.47
CA THR A 95 12.17 0.85 11.91
C THR A 95 13.34 1.47 11.14
N LYS A 96 14.54 1.37 11.72
CA LYS A 96 15.79 1.83 11.09
C LYS A 96 17.00 1.19 11.77
N SER A 97 18.19 1.41 11.22
CA SER A 97 19.47 1.08 11.87
C SER A 97 19.93 2.13 12.89
N PRO A 98 20.84 1.79 13.82
CA PRO A 98 21.48 2.73 14.75
C PRO A 98 22.47 3.66 14.05
N VAL A 99 22.00 4.45 13.08
CA VAL A 99 22.78 5.40 12.29
C VAL A 99 22.17 6.80 12.43
N GLY A 100 23.03 7.78 12.66
CA GLY A 100 22.63 9.18 12.81
C GLY A 100 21.88 9.44 14.11
N MET A 101 20.79 10.20 14.02
CA MET A 101 19.98 10.62 15.19
C MET A 101 19.50 9.41 16.02
N ASN A 102 19.63 9.48 17.34
CA ASN A 102 19.25 8.44 18.30
C ASN A 102 20.10 7.16 18.25
N ALA A 103 21.20 7.11 17.48
CA ALA A 103 22.09 5.94 17.43
C ALA A 103 22.67 5.58 18.81
N GLU A 104 22.81 6.57 19.70
CA GLU A 104 23.22 6.41 21.09
C GLU A 104 22.31 5.47 21.89
N GLU A 105 21.05 5.30 21.50
CA GLU A 105 20.15 4.33 22.13
C GLU A 105 20.67 2.90 22.05
N ALA A 106 21.50 2.60 21.04
CA ALA A 106 22.10 1.29 20.84
C ALA A 106 23.16 0.91 21.89
N LEU A 107 23.71 1.88 22.63
CA LEU A 107 24.86 1.65 23.50
C LEU A 107 24.54 0.81 24.74
N THR A 108 23.28 0.75 25.14
CA THR A 108 22.83 0.03 26.34
C THR A 108 21.52 -0.68 26.08
N GLY A 109 21.30 -1.81 26.74
CA GLY A 109 20.08 -2.59 26.60
C GLY A 109 20.29 -4.04 27.02
N PRO A 110 19.39 -4.97 26.62
CA PRO A 110 19.47 -6.37 27.02
C PRO A 110 20.73 -7.12 26.53
N ALA A 111 21.39 -6.63 25.48
CA ALA A 111 22.68 -7.17 25.03
C ALA A 111 23.88 -6.64 25.87
N GLY A 112 23.62 -5.77 26.86
CA GLY A 112 24.62 -5.18 27.73
C GLY A 112 25.08 -3.78 27.29
N ASN A 113 26.24 -3.36 27.79
CA ASN A 113 26.89 -2.11 27.41
C ASN A 113 27.78 -2.37 26.19
N CYS A 114 27.40 -1.84 25.04
CA CYS A 114 28.10 -2.07 23.79
C CYS A 114 29.30 -1.16 23.64
N LEU A 115 30.42 -1.73 23.18
CA LEU A 115 31.54 -0.92 22.70
C LEU A 115 31.11 -0.15 21.43
N PRO A 116 31.67 1.05 21.18
CA PRO A 116 31.34 1.81 19.97
C PRO A 116 31.57 1.05 18.66
N THR A 117 32.52 0.09 18.64
CA THR A 117 32.87 -0.75 17.50
C THR A 117 32.07 -2.06 17.40
N ASP A 118 31.25 -2.38 18.41
CA ASP A 118 30.46 -3.61 18.43
C ASP A 118 29.09 -3.38 17.78
N GLU A 119 29.06 -3.48 16.45
CA GLU A 119 27.84 -3.26 15.66
C GLU A 119 26.75 -4.31 15.98
N ALA A 120 27.13 -5.54 16.30
CA ALA A 120 26.17 -6.59 16.60
C ALA A 120 25.44 -6.32 17.92
N CYS A 121 26.19 -5.99 18.98
CA CYS A 121 25.61 -5.59 20.27
C CYS A 121 24.69 -4.36 20.10
N LYS A 122 25.15 -3.34 19.37
CA LYS A 122 24.38 -2.13 19.10
C LYS A 122 23.08 -2.45 18.35
N ALA A 123 23.14 -3.27 17.31
CA ALA A 123 21.97 -3.68 16.55
C ALA A 123 20.92 -4.38 17.43
N ASP A 124 21.36 -5.32 18.28
CA ASP A 124 20.48 -6.03 19.21
C ASP A 124 19.82 -5.09 20.22
N ASN A 125 20.57 -4.18 20.84
CA ASN A 125 20.02 -3.20 21.77
C ASN A 125 19.04 -2.22 21.10
N PHE A 126 19.39 -1.72 19.92
CA PHE A 126 18.59 -0.73 19.21
C PHE A 126 17.24 -1.31 18.76
N GLY A 127 17.24 -2.51 18.17
CA GLY A 127 16.02 -3.20 17.75
C GLY A 127 15.07 -3.48 18.92
N TYR A 128 15.62 -3.88 20.07
CA TYR A 128 14.82 -4.05 21.29
C TYR A 128 14.20 -2.73 21.74
N LYS A 129 15.01 -1.67 21.84
CA LYS A 129 14.59 -0.37 22.38
C LYS A 129 13.59 0.36 21.49
N LEU A 130 13.71 0.28 20.16
CA LEU A 130 12.74 0.92 19.28
C LEU A 130 11.34 0.30 19.44
N ALA A 131 11.28 -1.03 19.63
CA ALA A 131 10.01 -1.72 19.81
C ALA A 131 9.46 -1.48 21.21
N LEU A 132 10.32 -1.47 22.24
CA LEU A 132 9.97 -1.07 23.60
C LEU A 132 9.37 0.32 23.64
N HIS A 133 10.00 1.30 23.00
CA HIS A 133 9.52 2.68 22.96
C HIS A 133 8.13 2.77 22.30
N ALA A 134 7.92 2.11 21.16
CA ALA A 134 6.62 2.11 20.48
C ALA A 134 5.53 1.44 21.34
N VAL A 135 5.81 0.28 21.94
CA VAL A 135 4.85 -0.40 22.84
C VAL A 135 4.56 0.44 24.07
N ALA A 136 5.56 1.12 24.66
CA ALA A 136 5.36 2.01 25.79
C ALA A 136 4.47 3.21 25.43
N HIS A 137 4.66 3.82 24.25
CA HIS A 137 3.81 4.91 23.76
C HIS A 137 2.36 4.44 23.56
N ALA A 138 2.15 3.30 22.89
CA ALA A 138 0.80 2.74 22.70
C ALA A 138 0.12 2.45 24.05
N LYS A 139 0.82 1.84 25.02
CA LYS A 139 0.32 1.61 26.38
C LYS A 139 -0.04 2.92 27.08
N ALA A 140 0.80 3.95 26.99
CA ALA A 140 0.54 5.27 27.59
C ALA A 140 -0.71 5.96 27.00
N GLN A 141 -1.09 5.62 25.76
CA GLN A 141 -2.30 6.12 25.10
C GLN A 141 -3.53 5.21 25.30
N ASN A 142 -3.43 4.14 26.11
CA ASN A 142 -4.48 3.12 26.28
C ASN A 142 -4.89 2.45 24.95
N VAL A 143 -3.94 2.30 24.04
CA VAL A 143 -4.15 1.70 22.72
C VAL A 143 -3.68 0.25 22.75
N THR A 144 -4.51 -0.66 22.23
CA THR A 144 -4.17 -2.08 22.04
C THR A 144 -4.13 -2.40 20.55
N ALA A 145 -3.60 -3.58 20.19
CA ALA A 145 -3.52 -3.98 18.79
C ALA A 145 -3.87 -5.45 18.61
N GLY A 146 -4.61 -5.77 17.55
CA GLY A 146 -4.77 -7.14 17.07
C GLY A 146 -3.54 -7.65 16.31
N SER A 147 -2.72 -6.75 15.75
CA SER A 147 -1.45 -7.07 15.06
C SER A 147 -0.46 -5.93 15.19
N TRP A 148 0.84 -6.25 15.14
CA TRP A 148 1.96 -5.31 15.15
C TRP A 148 2.81 -5.52 13.90
N TRP A 149 2.96 -4.48 13.09
CA TRP A 149 3.74 -4.50 11.87
C TRP A 149 5.06 -3.73 12.05
N LEU A 150 6.17 -4.36 11.69
CA LEU A 150 7.44 -3.65 11.54
C LEU A 150 7.50 -3.05 10.15
N ASP A 151 7.49 -1.72 10.06
CA ASP A 151 7.65 -1.00 8.81
C ASP A 151 9.15 -0.89 8.48
N ILE A 152 9.54 -1.60 7.42
CA ILE A 152 10.92 -1.78 6.95
C ILE A 152 11.00 -1.28 5.51
N GLU A 153 11.40 -0.02 5.38
CA GLU A 153 11.48 0.69 4.10
C GLU A 153 12.76 1.51 3.93
N THR A 154 13.13 1.76 2.68
CA THR A 154 14.32 2.55 2.29
C THR A 154 14.15 4.05 2.52
N MET A 155 12.93 4.50 2.85
CA MET A 155 12.68 5.88 3.29
C MET A 155 13.22 6.16 4.71
N ASN A 156 13.59 5.12 5.46
CA ASN A 156 14.33 5.21 6.71
C ASN A 156 15.82 4.88 6.52
N THR A 157 16.64 5.18 7.52
CA THR A 157 18.11 5.01 7.43
C THR A 157 18.55 3.61 7.82
N TRP A 158 19.16 2.89 6.88
CA TRP A 158 19.70 1.55 7.09
C TRP A 158 21.22 1.51 6.93
N SER A 159 21.88 0.57 7.62
CA SER A 159 23.30 0.30 7.38
C SER A 159 23.47 -0.34 6.00
N ALA A 160 24.65 -0.17 5.40
CA ALA A 160 25.04 -0.96 4.21
C ALA A 160 25.26 -2.44 4.54
N ASP A 161 25.48 -2.77 5.82
CA ASP A 161 25.60 -4.15 6.31
C ASP A 161 24.21 -4.75 6.60
N THR A 162 23.71 -5.54 5.64
CA THR A 162 22.41 -6.21 5.73
C THR A 162 22.33 -7.22 6.88
N ALA A 163 23.45 -7.77 7.34
CA ALA A 163 23.48 -8.68 8.48
C ALA A 163 23.22 -7.92 9.80
N MET A 164 23.71 -6.67 9.91
CA MET A 164 23.41 -5.83 11.08
C MET A 164 21.97 -5.33 11.07
N ASN A 165 21.44 -4.98 9.89
CA ASN A 165 20.03 -4.63 9.73
C ASN A 165 19.13 -5.80 10.15
N ALA A 166 19.44 -7.02 9.71
CA ALA A 166 18.72 -8.22 10.10
C ALA A 166 18.72 -8.44 11.62
N ARG A 167 19.83 -8.13 12.33
CA ARG A 167 19.89 -8.19 13.80
C ARG A 167 18.97 -7.17 14.48
N VAL A 168 18.90 -5.95 13.97
CA VAL A 168 17.95 -4.93 14.48
C VAL A 168 16.52 -5.47 14.35
N ILE A 169 16.16 -5.98 13.17
CA ILE A 169 14.83 -6.51 12.88
C ILE A 169 14.53 -7.72 13.79
N ALA A 170 15.46 -8.67 13.90
CA ALA A 170 15.32 -9.85 14.75
C ALA A 170 15.11 -9.48 16.23
N SER A 171 15.82 -8.46 16.73
CA SER A 171 15.68 -8.02 18.12
C SER A 171 14.34 -7.33 18.39
N ALA A 172 13.85 -6.52 17.44
CA ALA A 172 12.51 -5.94 17.51
C ALA A 172 11.40 -7.01 17.50
N ILE A 173 11.50 -8.00 16.60
CA ILE A 173 10.60 -9.16 16.53
C ILE A 173 10.58 -9.89 17.88
N ARG A 174 11.76 -10.22 18.41
CA ARG A 174 11.91 -10.95 19.68
C ARG A 174 11.26 -10.21 20.84
N PHE A 175 11.46 -8.88 20.94
CA PHE A 175 10.79 -8.08 21.96
C PHE A 175 9.25 -8.15 21.84
N LEU A 176 8.71 -7.93 20.65
CA LEU A 176 7.26 -7.94 20.42
C LEU A 176 6.65 -9.33 20.70
N GLN A 177 7.31 -10.40 20.27
CA GLN A 177 6.87 -11.77 20.55
C GLN A 177 6.91 -12.10 22.05
N ASN A 178 7.94 -11.67 22.76
CA ASN A 178 8.02 -11.82 24.22
C ASN A 178 6.91 -11.05 24.95
N GLU A 179 6.42 -9.93 24.39
CA GLU A 179 5.25 -9.18 24.86
C GLU A 179 3.91 -9.80 24.39
N GLY A 180 3.94 -11.00 23.79
CA GLY A 180 2.77 -11.74 23.32
C GLY A 180 2.07 -11.11 22.12
N LYS A 181 2.78 -10.30 21.31
CA LYS A 181 2.20 -9.62 20.13
C LYS A 181 2.22 -10.53 18.90
N LEU A 182 1.19 -10.43 18.07
CA LEU A 182 1.18 -10.98 16.72
C LEU A 182 1.96 -10.05 15.81
N VAL A 183 3.13 -10.50 15.33
CA VAL A 183 4.08 -9.68 14.58
C VAL A 183 4.01 -10.00 13.08
N GLY A 184 3.98 -8.97 12.26
CA GLY A 184 4.16 -9.05 10.81
C GLY A 184 5.17 -8.02 10.31
N ILE A 185 5.51 -8.10 9.03
CA ILE A 185 6.50 -7.23 8.39
C ILE A 185 5.87 -6.48 7.22
N TYR A 186 6.03 -5.17 7.19
CA TYR A 186 5.69 -4.34 6.04
C TYR A 186 6.96 -3.97 5.25
N SER A 187 6.97 -4.28 3.95
CA SER A 187 8.06 -3.94 3.02
C SER A 187 7.65 -4.27 1.57
N SER A 188 8.60 -4.15 0.63
CA SER A 188 8.52 -4.79 -0.69
C SER A 188 9.63 -5.83 -0.84
N PRO A 189 9.53 -6.83 -1.73
CA PRO A 189 10.60 -7.80 -1.94
C PRO A 189 11.95 -7.15 -2.28
N GLN A 190 11.94 -6.07 -3.07
CA GLN A 190 13.16 -5.34 -3.44
C GLN A 190 13.78 -4.66 -2.22
N GLN A 191 12.99 -3.90 -1.46
CA GLN A 191 13.47 -3.20 -0.27
C GLN A 191 13.94 -4.19 0.80
N TRP A 192 13.29 -5.34 0.93
CA TRP A 192 13.71 -6.41 1.84
C TRP A 192 15.11 -6.93 1.51
N ILE A 193 15.39 -7.21 0.23
CA ILE A 193 16.72 -7.68 -0.19
C ILE A 193 17.77 -6.59 0.05
N GLU A 194 17.45 -5.33 -0.26
CA GLU A 194 18.34 -4.19 -0.04
C GLU A 194 18.67 -3.99 1.43
N ILE A 195 17.68 -4.12 2.32
CA ILE A 195 17.82 -3.81 3.75
C ILE A 195 18.28 -5.03 4.54
N ALA A 196 17.57 -6.15 4.42
CA ALA A 196 17.74 -7.34 5.27
C ALA A 196 18.40 -8.53 4.56
N GLY A 197 18.72 -8.40 3.27
CA GLY A 197 19.40 -9.42 2.49
C GLY A 197 18.60 -10.74 2.45
N SER A 198 19.24 -11.83 2.87
CA SER A 198 18.68 -13.18 2.85
C SER A 198 17.94 -13.57 4.14
N TYR A 199 17.73 -12.63 5.06
CA TYR A 199 17.05 -12.90 6.33
C TYR A 199 15.59 -13.33 6.11
N GLN A 200 15.19 -14.44 6.75
CA GLN A 200 13.87 -15.05 6.59
C GLN A 200 13.26 -15.40 7.97
N PRO A 201 12.66 -14.43 8.67
CA PRO A 201 12.00 -14.66 9.95
C PRO A 201 10.70 -15.48 9.86
N GLY A 202 10.14 -15.69 8.66
CA GLY A 202 8.94 -16.52 8.46
C GLY A 202 7.65 -15.92 9.04
N LEU A 203 7.58 -14.60 9.20
CA LEU A 203 6.42 -13.89 9.72
C LEU A 203 5.47 -13.45 8.60
N PRO A 204 4.16 -13.28 8.87
CA PRO A 204 3.23 -12.71 7.90
C PRO A 204 3.74 -11.39 7.31
N VAL A 205 3.58 -11.22 6.00
CA VAL A 205 4.04 -10.00 5.31
C VAL A 205 2.89 -9.15 4.76
N TRP A 206 3.12 -7.84 4.78
CA TRP A 206 2.29 -6.80 4.22
C TRP A 206 3.10 -6.12 3.11
N VAL A 207 2.70 -6.34 1.86
CA VAL A 207 3.46 -5.95 0.66
C VAL A 207 3.15 -4.53 0.23
N ALA A 208 4.20 -3.72 0.07
CA ALA A 208 4.23 -2.43 -0.59
C ALA A 208 4.74 -2.58 -2.04
N MET A 209 4.27 -1.86 -3.05
CA MET A 209 2.93 -1.29 -3.21
C MET A 209 2.38 -1.81 -4.54
N ALA A 210 1.13 -2.25 -4.58
CA ALA A 210 0.45 -2.50 -5.83
C ALA A 210 0.12 -1.16 -6.52
N PRO A 211 0.13 -1.10 -7.86
CA PRO A 211 -0.11 0.15 -8.59
C PRO A 211 -1.55 0.65 -8.44
N ASN A 212 -2.50 -0.22 -8.12
CA ASN A 212 -3.92 0.09 -7.92
C ASN A 212 -4.67 -1.10 -7.32
N ALA A 213 -5.94 -0.88 -6.97
CA ALA A 213 -6.84 -1.89 -6.41
C ALA A 213 -6.99 -3.16 -7.27
N ALA A 214 -7.02 -3.02 -8.60
CA ALA A 214 -7.21 -4.15 -9.50
C ALA A 214 -5.98 -5.07 -9.54
N ALA A 215 -4.78 -4.51 -9.38
CA ALA A 215 -3.55 -5.26 -9.32
C ALA A 215 -3.28 -5.92 -7.95
N ALA A 216 -3.87 -5.39 -6.87
CA ALA A 216 -3.57 -5.81 -5.50
C ALA A 216 -3.70 -7.32 -5.23
N PRO A 217 -4.74 -8.05 -5.72
CA PRO A 217 -4.81 -9.49 -5.52
C PRO A 217 -3.64 -10.27 -6.14
N GLY A 218 -3.12 -9.82 -7.28
CA GLY A 218 -1.96 -10.46 -7.93
C GLY A 218 -0.66 -10.31 -7.14
N TYR A 219 -0.61 -9.35 -6.21
CA TYR A 219 0.56 -9.12 -5.36
C TYR A 219 0.59 -10.02 -4.11
N CYS A 220 -0.48 -10.79 -3.86
CA CYS A 220 -0.54 -11.76 -2.77
C CYS A 220 0.42 -12.96 -2.93
N THR A 221 1.17 -13.02 -4.03
CA THR A 221 2.23 -14.02 -4.29
C THR A 221 3.63 -13.42 -4.21
N ARG A 222 3.75 -12.12 -3.87
CA ARG A 222 5.03 -11.39 -3.74
C ARG A 222 5.65 -11.62 -2.37
N GLU A 223 5.96 -12.87 -2.07
CA GLU A 223 6.54 -13.25 -0.77
C GLU A 223 7.93 -12.63 -0.58
N PHE A 224 8.24 -12.34 0.68
CA PHE A 224 9.57 -11.93 1.13
C PHE A 224 9.71 -12.31 2.61
N ALA A 225 10.91 -12.17 3.20
CA ALA A 225 11.16 -12.53 4.60
C ALA A 225 10.80 -14.00 4.97
N GLY A 226 10.62 -14.89 3.97
CA GLY A 226 10.16 -16.27 4.16
C GLY A 226 8.71 -16.39 4.62
N GLY A 227 7.91 -15.33 4.49
CA GLY A 227 6.56 -15.24 5.04
C GLY A 227 5.46 -15.13 3.99
N GLU A 228 4.25 -15.57 4.37
CA GLU A 228 3.05 -15.52 3.53
C GLU A 228 2.47 -14.09 3.45
N VAL A 229 1.99 -13.68 2.27
CA VAL A 229 1.41 -12.34 2.07
C VAL A 229 -0.01 -12.27 2.63
N HIS A 230 -0.21 -11.44 3.65
CA HIS A 230 -1.50 -11.21 4.29
C HIS A 230 -2.20 -9.96 3.76
N LEU A 231 -1.42 -8.90 3.52
CA LEU A 231 -1.92 -7.60 3.10
C LEU A 231 -1.12 -7.09 1.90
N VAL A 232 -1.77 -6.31 1.03
CA VAL A 232 -1.12 -5.58 -0.07
C VAL A 232 -1.58 -4.14 -0.02
N GLN A 233 -0.64 -3.20 0.07
CA GLN A 233 -0.92 -1.76 0.07
C GLN A 233 -0.98 -1.19 -1.34
N TYR A 234 -1.86 -0.23 -1.57
CA TYR A 234 -1.91 0.65 -2.74
C TYR A 234 -2.51 2.01 -2.34
N ILE A 235 -2.34 3.05 -3.16
CA ILE A 235 -2.85 4.39 -2.83
C ILE A 235 -4.16 4.68 -3.56
N VAL A 236 -5.14 5.24 -2.85
CA VAL A 236 -6.34 5.86 -3.43
C VAL A 236 -6.58 7.20 -2.75
N ASN A 237 -6.71 8.28 -3.53
CA ASN A 237 -7.02 9.62 -3.00
C ASN A 237 -6.08 10.06 -1.85
N ASN A 238 -4.79 9.75 -1.94
CA ASN A 238 -3.76 10.02 -0.91
C ASN A 238 -3.95 9.27 0.42
N PHE A 239 -4.76 8.22 0.44
CA PHE A 239 -4.82 7.28 1.55
C PHE A 239 -4.21 5.94 1.17
N ASP A 240 -3.55 5.35 2.14
CA ASP A 240 -2.99 4.02 2.05
C ASP A 240 -4.12 3.01 2.27
N VAL A 241 -4.40 2.25 1.21
CA VAL A 241 -5.47 1.28 1.13
C VAL A 241 -4.86 -0.11 1.11
N ASN A 242 -5.43 -1.01 1.90
CA ASN A 242 -4.87 -2.34 2.14
C ASN A 242 -5.86 -3.41 1.69
N TYR A 243 -5.47 -4.20 0.71
CA TYR A 243 -6.20 -5.40 0.30
C TYR A 243 -5.80 -6.58 1.19
N ALA A 244 -6.78 -7.27 1.78
CA ALA A 244 -6.54 -8.50 2.52
C ALA A 244 -6.57 -9.71 1.58
N CYS A 245 -5.45 -10.42 1.46
CA CYS A 245 -5.31 -11.56 0.57
C CYS A 245 -6.24 -12.71 0.95
N ARG A 246 -6.96 -13.27 -0.03
CA ARG A 246 -7.69 -14.54 0.11
C ARG A 246 -6.72 -15.70 -0.07
N LEU A 247 -7.09 -16.88 0.43
CA LEU A 247 -6.35 -18.12 0.15
C LEU A 247 -6.13 -18.35 -1.35
N VAL A 248 -7.11 -18.01 -2.20
CA VAL A 248 -7.00 -18.14 -3.66
C VAL A 248 -6.02 -17.15 -4.30
N ASP A 249 -5.75 -16.01 -3.67
CA ASP A 249 -4.85 -14.99 -4.21
C ASP A 249 -3.38 -15.35 -3.95
N ARG A 250 -3.12 -16.20 -2.96
CA ARG A 250 -1.77 -16.61 -2.53
C ARG A 250 -1.22 -17.80 -3.31
N VAL A 251 -2.06 -18.46 -4.07
CA VAL A 251 -1.62 -19.49 -5.01
C VAL A 251 -1.08 -18.77 -6.26
N PRO A 252 0.17 -19.02 -6.67
CA PRO A 252 0.69 -18.53 -7.95
C PRO A 252 -0.28 -18.90 -9.07
N GLN A 253 -0.99 -17.89 -9.57
CA GLN A 253 -1.90 -18.10 -10.69
C GLN A 253 -1.04 -18.40 -11.93
N PRO A 254 -1.39 -19.40 -12.75
CA PRO A 254 -0.70 -19.63 -14.01
C PRO A 254 -0.74 -18.34 -14.83
N ILE A 255 0.42 -17.77 -15.13
CA ILE A 255 0.54 -16.53 -15.95
C ILE A 255 0.10 -16.77 -17.40
N GLY A 256 -0.14 -18.04 -17.77
CA GLY A 256 -0.68 -18.51 -19.03
C GLY A 256 0.18 -19.62 -19.63
N PRO A 257 -0.34 -20.41 -20.58
CA PRO A 257 0.49 -21.35 -21.33
C PRO A 257 1.55 -20.62 -22.16
N ALA A 258 2.58 -21.34 -22.60
CA ALA A 258 3.55 -20.82 -23.57
C ALA A 258 2.83 -20.27 -24.81
N GLY A 259 3.31 -19.13 -25.33
CA GLY A 259 2.65 -18.36 -26.38
C GLY A 259 1.66 -17.31 -25.88
N SER A 260 1.30 -17.30 -24.59
CA SER A 260 0.46 -16.24 -24.02
C SER A 260 1.19 -14.90 -24.01
N THR A 261 0.43 -13.81 -24.21
CA THR A 261 0.93 -12.45 -24.02
C THR A 261 0.74 -12.01 -22.58
N VAL A 262 1.79 -11.43 -22.01
CA VAL A 262 1.82 -10.87 -20.65
C VAL A 262 2.28 -9.40 -20.71
N LEU A 263 1.91 -8.62 -19.70
CA LEU A 263 2.32 -7.22 -19.56
C LEU A 263 3.33 -7.07 -18.43
N VAL A 264 4.36 -6.26 -18.66
CA VAL A 264 5.35 -5.85 -17.67
C VAL A 264 4.76 -4.84 -16.69
N MET A 265 4.83 -5.13 -15.40
CA MET A 265 4.26 -4.33 -14.29
C MET A 265 5.25 -4.28 -13.10
N PRO A 266 6.35 -3.52 -13.20
CA PRO A 266 7.32 -3.33 -12.11
C PRO A 266 6.77 -2.38 -11.03
N ASP A 267 7.34 -2.46 -9.82
CA ASP A 267 6.97 -1.60 -8.65
C ASP A 267 7.68 -0.24 -8.67
N GLY A 268 8.38 0.05 -9.75
CA GLY A 268 9.22 1.23 -9.92
C GLY A 268 10.30 0.96 -10.97
N GLY A 269 10.73 2.00 -11.68
CA GLY A 269 11.71 1.86 -12.77
C GLY A 269 11.23 0.90 -13.88
N CYS A 270 12.15 0.11 -14.42
CA CYS A 270 11.88 -0.89 -15.45
C CYS A 270 12.11 -2.31 -14.93
N LEU A 271 11.48 -3.29 -15.58
CA LEU A 271 11.76 -4.70 -15.32
C LEU A 271 13.04 -5.13 -16.07
N ASN A 272 14.06 -5.51 -15.31
CA ASN A 272 15.28 -6.08 -15.90
C ASN A 272 15.01 -7.46 -16.49
N MET A 273 15.17 -7.59 -17.81
CA MET A 273 15.24 -8.87 -18.51
C MET A 273 16.69 -9.35 -18.53
N ARG A 274 16.94 -10.58 -18.10
CA ARG A 274 18.28 -11.14 -17.92
C ARG A 274 18.57 -12.30 -18.86
N ALA A 275 19.85 -12.54 -19.15
CA ALA A 275 20.26 -13.63 -20.03
C ALA A 275 20.04 -15.03 -19.42
N THR A 276 20.18 -15.15 -18.10
CA THR A 276 19.94 -16.36 -17.30
C THR A 276 18.96 -16.01 -16.16
N PRO A 277 18.20 -16.99 -15.64
CA PRO A 277 17.38 -16.76 -14.46
C PRO A 277 18.28 -16.49 -13.25
N GLY A 278 17.94 -15.47 -12.46
CA GLY A 278 18.66 -15.05 -11.26
C GLY A 278 19.14 -13.60 -11.28
N LEU A 279 19.25 -12.99 -10.10
CA LEU A 279 19.63 -11.60 -9.87
C LEU A 279 21.08 -11.30 -10.27
N SER A 280 21.94 -12.32 -10.32
CA SER A 280 23.34 -12.22 -10.79
C SER A 280 23.47 -12.32 -12.31
N GLY A 281 22.41 -12.73 -13.03
CA GLY A 281 22.43 -12.86 -14.48
C GLY A 281 22.63 -11.51 -15.18
N ARG A 282 23.36 -11.48 -16.31
CA ARG A 282 23.57 -10.24 -17.07
C ARG A 282 22.23 -9.63 -17.50
N ILE A 283 22.05 -8.34 -17.27
CA ILE A 283 20.88 -7.59 -17.75
C ILE A 283 21.00 -7.44 -19.27
N SER A 284 20.02 -7.99 -19.99
CA SER A 284 19.91 -7.94 -21.45
C SER A 284 19.03 -6.79 -21.92
N ALA A 285 18.02 -6.41 -21.14
CA ALA A 285 17.15 -5.26 -21.43
C ALA A 285 16.50 -4.71 -20.15
N CYS A 286 16.05 -3.47 -20.22
CA CYS A 286 15.29 -2.76 -19.22
C CYS A 286 13.89 -2.50 -19.81
N LEU A 287 12.90 -3.29 -19.40
CA LEU A 287 11.56 -3.32 -20.00
C LEU A 287 10.63 -2.35 -19.27
N ALA A 288 10.06 -1.40 -20.00
CA ALA A 288 9.13 -0.42 -19.44
C ALA A 288 7.80 -1.06 -19.01
N THR A 289 7.11 -0.43 -18.04
CA THR A 289 5.73 -0.79 -17.67
C THR A 289 4.81 -0.81 -18.90
N GLY A 290 3.93 -1.80 -18.98
CA GLY A 290 3.04 -2.04 -20.11
C GLY A 290 3.68 -2.71 -21.31
N THR A 291 5.00 -2.99 -21.29
CA THR A 291 5.64 -3.77 -22.37
C THR A 291 4.96 -5.12 -22.50
N ARG A 292 4.56 -5.48 -23.73
CA ARG A 292 4.00 -6.80 -24.04
C ARG A 292 5.12 -7.79 -24.28
N LEU A 293 5.04 -8.93 -23.60
CA LEU A 293 5.97 -10.04 -23.74
C LEU A 293 5.20 -11.30 -24.11
N MET A 294 5.83 -12.18 -24.87
CA MET A 294 5.31 -13.51 -25.13
C MET A 294 6.04 -14.53 -24.26
N LEU A 295 5.29 -15.39 -23.57
CA LEU A 295 5.84 -16.50 -22.79
C LEU A 295 6.45 -17.56 -23.73
N LEU A 296 7.66 -18.02 -23.43
CA LEU A 296 8.31 -19.10 -24.18
C LEU A 296 8.09 -20.47 -23.49
N PRO A 297 8.24 -21.61 -24.20
CA PRO A 297 8.16 -22.95 -23.60
C PRO A 297 9.23 -23.21 -22.51
N ASP A 298 8.94 -24.14 -21.59
CA ASP A 298 9.83 -24.64 -20.52
C ASP A 298 10.39 -23.60 -19.54
N ALA A 299 9.51 -22.72 -19.03
CA ALA A 299 9.93 -21.40 -18.60
C ALA A 299 9.52 -21.02 -17.18
N LEU A 300 9.42 -21.93 -16.21
CA LEU A 300 9.31 -21.53 -14.80
C LEU A 300 10.51 -22.08 -14.04
N VAL A 301 11.41 -21.18 -13.62
CA VAL A 301 12.60 -21.54 -12.85
C VAL A 301 12.56 -20.79 -11.52
N ASN A 302 12.83 -21.49 -10.42
CA ASN A 302 13.00 -20.86 -9.12
C ASN A 302 14.47 -20.51 -8.90
N ALA A 303 14.78 -19.23 -8.70
CA ALA A 303 16.13 -18.76 -8.42
C ALA A 303 16.08 -17.47 -7.58
N ASP A 304 16.96 -17.36 -6.58
CA ASP A 304 17.09 -16.19 -5.70
C ASP A 304 15.79 -15.80 -4.96
N GLY A 305 14.95 -16.80 -4.63
CA GLY A 305 13.65 -16.58 -3.99
C GLY A 305 12.56 -16.07 -4.93
N PHE A 306 12.84 -16.00 -6.24
CA PHE A 306 11.88 -15.57 -7.25
C PHE A 306 11.53 -16.70 -8.21
N HIS A 307 10.30 -16.65 -8.70
CA HIS A 307 9.87 -17.33 -9.90
C HIS A 307 10.34 -16.53 -11.12
N TRP A 308 10.99 -17.20 -12.07
CA TRP A 308 11.49 -16.59 -13.31
C TRP A 308 10.79 -17.19 -14.52
N HIS A 309 10.33 -16.31 -15.42
CA HIS A 309 9.79 -16.67 -16.71
C HIS A 309 10.72 -16.31 -17.87
N ARG A 310 10.89 -17.26 -18.78
CA ARG A 310 11.51 -17.01 -20.07
C ARG A 310 10.51 -16.37 -21.02
N VAL A 311 10.89 -15.24 -21.60
CA VAL A 311 10.02 -14.36 -22.37
C VAL A 311 10.73 -13.86 -23.63
N THR A 312 9.96 -13.37 -24.59
CA THR A 312 10.46 -12.63 -25.75
C THR A 312 9.66 -11.37 -26.01
N THR A 313 10.35 -10.31 -26.44
CA THR A 313 9.75 -9.09 -27.01
C THR A 313 9.45 -9.24 -28.51
N GLY A 314 9.79 -10.39 -29.11
CA GLY A 314 9.80 -10.64 -30.56
C GLY A 314 11.19 -10.44 -31.19
N THR A 315 12.01 -9.55 -30.63
CA THR A 315 13.40 -9.30 -31.11
C THR A 315 14.46 -9.79 -30.14
N THR A 316 14.17 -9.80 -28.84
CA THR A 316 15.10 -10.22 -27.80
C THR A 316 14.41 -11.18 -26.85
N SER A 317 15.09 -12.27 -26.48
CA SER A 317 14.61 -13.23 -25.49
C SER A 317 15.47 -13.19 -24.22
N GLY A 318 14.85 -13.45 -23.08
CA GLY A 318 15.53 -13.47 -21.78
C GLY A 318 14.60 -13.95 -20.67
N TRP A 319 15.02 -13.72 -19.43
CA TRP A 319 14.33 -14.13 -18.22
C TRP A 319 13.90 -12.90 -17.42
N VAL A 320 12.66 -12.92 -16.96
CA VAL A 320 12.07 -11.88 -16.10
C VAL A 320 11.48 -12.53 -14.86
N VAL A 321 11.45 -11.79 -13.74
CA VAL A 321 10.80 -12.27 -12.52
C VAL A 321 9.28 -12.26 -12.74
N SER A 322 8.64 -13.41 -12.53
CA SER A 322 7.21 -13.66 -12.73
C SER A 322 6.33 -12.65 -12.00
N VAL A 323 6.80 -12.21 -10.84
CA VAL A 323 6.07 -11.29 -9.98
C VAL A 323 5.75 -9.97 -10.69
N TYR A 324 6.61 -9.50 -11.59
CA TYR A 324 6.48 -8.24 -12.33
C TYR A 324 5.85 -8.39 -13.71
N ILE A 325 5.19 -9.51 -14.00
CA ILE A 325 4.42 -9.70 -15.24
C ILE A 325 3.00 -10.20 -14.93
N GLN A 326 2.03 -9.77 -15.74
CA GLN A 326 0.63 -10.16 -15.58
C GLN A 326 0.04 -10.70 -16.87
N PRO A 327 -0.86 -11.70 -16.82
CA PRO A 327 -1.57 -12.19 -18.00
C PRO A 327 -2.40 -11.06 -18.62
N VAL A 328 -2.37 -10.95 -19.95
CA VAL A 328 -3.37 -10.14 -20.66
C VAL A 328 -4.66 -10.94 -20.71
N THR A 329 -5.65 -10.58 -19.91
CA THR A 329 -6.99 -11.15 -20.05
C THR A 329 -7.57 -10.69 -21.38
N SER A 330 -7.77 -11.63 -22.30
CA SER A 330 -8.61 -11.42 -23.47
C SER A 330 -10.04 -11.22 -22.97
N THR A 331 -10.50 -9.98 -22.86
CA THR A 331 -11.93 -9.72 -22.84
C THR A 331 -12.43 -9.96 -24.26
N THR A 332 -12.71 -11.23 -24.59
CA THR A 332 -13.61 -11.52 -25.70
C THR A 332 -14.94 -10.85 -25.34
N PRO A 333 -15.45 -9.90 -26.13
CA PRO A 333 -16.74 -9.28 -25.82
C PRO A 333 -17.77 -10.40 -25.74
N THR A 334 -18.36 -10.56 -24.56
CA THR A 334 -19.54 -11.41 -24.38
C THR A 334 -20.57 -10.96 -25.41
N PRO A 335 -21.12 -11.85 -26.27
CA PRO A 335 -22.15 -11.46 -27.22
C PRO A 335 -23.27 -10.77 -26.46
N ALA A 336 -23.63 -9.58 -26.93
CA ALA A 336 -24.65 -8.75 -26.32
C ALA A 336 -25.93 -9.57 -26.08
N PRO A 337 -26.51 -9.58 -24.88
CA PRO A 337 -27.76 -10.28 -24.64
C PRO A 337 -28.85 -9.70 -25.53
N THR A 338 -29.64 -10.59 -26.14
CA THR A 338 -30.82 -10.29 -26.95
C THR A 338 -31.70 -9.25 -26.24
N PRO A 339 -32.10 -8.15 -26.90
CA PRO A 339 -32.82 -7.06 -26.24
C PRO A 339 -34.17 -7.54 -25.71
N THR A 340 -34.37 -7.35 -24.41
CA THR A 340 -35.69 -7.43 -23.74
C THR A 340 -36.41 -6.08 -23.93
N PRO A 341 -37.75 -6.01 -24.04
CA PRO A 341 -38.46 -4.81 -24.47
C PRO A 341 -38.18 -3.58 -23.60
N ILE A 342 -37.98 -2.47 -24.31
CA ILE A 342 -37.58 -1.15 -23.84
C ILE A 342 -38.58 -0.58 -22.84
N ALA A 343 -38.10 -0.26 -21.63
CA ALA A 343 -38.68 0.79 -20.80
C ALA A 343 -38.09 2.15 -21.22
N THR A 344 -38.96 3.14 -21.24
CA THR A 344 -38.84 4.54 -21.72
C THR A 344 -37.49 5.22 -21.41
N PRO A 345 -36.85 5.93 -22.36
CA PRO A 345 -35.50 6.44 -22.21
C PRO A 345 -35.43 7.68 -21.30
N LEU A 346 -34.45 7.66 -20.39
CA LEU A 346 -33.89 8.84 -19.70
C LEU A 346 -32.88 9.54 -20.65
N PRO A 347 -32.75 10.88 -20.65
CA PRO A 347 -32.01 11.61 -21.68
C PRO A 347 -30.54 11.21 -21.79
N THR A 348 -30.11 11.06 -23.04
CA THR A 348 -28.74 10.77 -23.47
C THR A 348 -27.76 11.87 -23.03
N PRO A 349 -26.66 11.55 -22.32
CA PRO A 349 -25.62 12.53 -22.03
C PRO A 349 -24.91 12.95 -23.32
N THR A 350 -24.62 14.23 -23.43
CA THR A 350 -23.91 14.88 -24.54
C THR A 350 -22.52 14.23 -24.75
N PRO A 351 -22.07 14.02 -26.01
CA PRO A 351 -20.77 13.41 -26.28
C PRO A 351 -19.63 14.23 -25.65
N VAL A 352 -18.75 13.55 -24.92
CA VAL A 352 -17.53 14.14 -24.35
C VAL A 352 -16.58 14.51 -25.50
N PRO A 353 -16.09 15.76 -25.58
CA PRO A 353 -15.18 16.17 -26.65
C PRO A 353 -13.84 15.43 -26.56
N THR A 354 -13.32 15.01 -27.71
CA THR A 354 -12.01 14.36 -27.85
C THR A 354 -10.88 15.33 -27.47
N PRO A 355 -9.83 14.88 -26.74
CA PRO A 355 -8.69 15.74 -26.37
C PRO A 355 -8.02 16.39 -27.60
N SER A 356 -7.87 17.71 -27.60
CA SER A 356 -7.32 18.48 -28.74
C SER A 356 -6.00 19.18 -28.46
N GLY A 357 -5.55 19.26 -27.20
CA GLY A 357 -4.31 19.95 -26.84
C GLY A 357 -4.39 21.48 -26.93
N THR A 358 -5.61 22.05 -26.90
CA THR A 358 -5.85 23.50 -27.06
C THR A 358 -6.77 24.05 -25.98
N PHE A 359 -6.83 25.37 -25.81
CA PHE A 359 -7.86 25.99 -24.99
C PHE A 359 -9.21 26.03 -25.72
N ALA A 360 -10.30 25.88 -24.98
CA ALA A 360 -11.67 25.88 -25.51
C ALA A 360 -12.05 27.23 -26.17
N ALA A 361 -11.39 28.30 -25.76
CA ALA A 361 -11.49 29.63 -26.35
C ALA A 361 -10.14 30.38 -26.20
N PRO A 362 -9.86 31.40 -27.04
CA PRO A 362 -8.68 32.22 -26.88
C PRO A 362 -8.60 32.89 -25.48
N PRO A 363 -7.48 32.77 -24.74
CA PRO A 363 -7.34 33.38 -23.43
C PRO A 363 -7.49 34.90 -23.46
N ARG A 364 -8.18 35.46 -22.47
CA ARG A 364 -8.34 36.92 -22.27
C ARG A 364 -7.87 37.29 -20.87
N PHE A 365 -6.84 38.11 -20.78
CA PHE A 365 -6.26 38.52 -19.52
C PHE A 365 -6.96 39.77 -18.97
N GLY A 366 -7.32 39.74 -17.69
CA GLY A 366 -7.80 40.92 -16.97
C GLY A 366 -6.67 41.87 -16.59
N ALA A 367 -7.02 43.02 -15.98
CA ALA A 367 -6.06 44.05 -15.57
C ALA A 367 -4.97 43.54 -14.59
N ALA A 368 -5.25 42.47 -13.85
CA ALA A 368 -4.30 41.81 -12.94
C ALA A 368 -3.41 40.75 -13.63
N GLY A 369 -3.44 40.65 -14.96
CA GLY A 369 -2.62 39.69 -15.71
C GLY A 369 -3.06 38.23 -15.57
N GLN A 370 -4.31 37.96 -15.17
CA GLN A 370 -4.85 36.61 -15.01
C GLN A 370 -5.93 36.29 -16.05
N SER A 371 -6.00 35.04 -16.49
CA SER A 371 -7.06 34.52 -17.37
C SER A 371 -7.51 33.14 -16.92
N LEU A 372 -8.82 32.93 -16.73
CA LEU A 372 -9.38 31.60 -16.48
C LEU A 372 -9.79 30.97 -17.80
N VAL A 373 -9.24 29.79 -18.09
CA VAL A 373 -9.45 29.09 -19.36
C VAL A 373 -9.74 27.61 -19.12
N VAL A 374 -10.24 26.93 -20.14
CA VAL A 374 -10.45 25.48 -20.13
C VAL A 374 -9.53 24.86 -21.17
N PHE A 375 -8.62 23.99 -20.73
CA PHE A 375 -7.76 23.20 -21.61
C PHE A 375 -8.49 21.92 -22.02
N VAL A 376 -8.73 21.71 -23.31
CA VAL A 376 -9.58 20.63 -23.84
C VAL A 376 -8.79 19.33 -23.98
N GLY A 377 -8.19 18.88 -22.88
CA GLY A 377 -7.39 17.66 -22.82
C GLY A 377 -6.11 17.68 -23.68
N GLY A 378 -5.25 16.68 -23.51
CA GLY A 378 -3.96 16.58 -24.22
C GLY A 378 -2.79 16.44 -23.25
N THR A 379 -1.56 16.37 -23.77
CA THR A 379 -0.35 16.17 -22.96
C THR A 379 0.06 17.43 -22.19
N VAL A 380 0.92 17.26 -21.18
CA VAL A 380 1.54 18.40 -20.45
C VAL A 380 2.35 19.27 -21.42
N ASP A 381 3.00 18.68 -22.42
CA ASP A 381 3.75 19.42 -23.46
C ASP A 381 2.82 20.28 -24.32
N GLN A 382 1.64 19.76 -24.68
CA GLN A 382 0.63 20.52 -25.41
C GLN A 382 0.05 21.66 -24.55
N LEU A 383 -0.13 21.44 -23.25
CA LEU A 383 -0.52 22.50 -22.33
C LEU A 383 0.57 23.59 -22.25
N GLU A 384 1.84 23.22 -22.16
CA GLU A 384 2.96 24.17 -22.15
C GLU A 384 3.03 24.98 -23.44
N ALA A 385 2.86 24.33 -24.59
CA ALA A 385 2.83 24.99 -25.89
C ALA A 385 1.64 25.95 -26.01
N ALA A 386 0.45 25.54 -25.56
CA ALA A 386 -0.74 26.39 -25.57
C ALA A 386 -0.58 27.60 -24.63
N THR A 387 -0.02 27.41 -23.44
CA THR A 387 0.29 28.49 -22.50
C THR A 387 1.31 29.48 -23.06
N SER A 388 2.36 28.98 -23.74
CA SER A 388 3.36 29.80 -24.41
C SER A 388 2.74 30.63 -25.55
N ALA A 389 1.91 30.00 -26.39
CA ALA A 389 1.23 30.67 -27.49
C ALA A 389 0.25 31.75 -27.02
N ALA A 390 -0.33 31.59 -25.83
CA ALA A 390 -1.16 32.60 -25.18
C ALA A 390 -0.36 33.79 -24.60
N GLY A 391 0.97 33.73 -24.63
CA GLY A 391 1.85 34.74 -24.06
C GLY A 391 1.77 34.82 -22.53
N ALA A 392 1.44 33.72 -21.86
CA ALA A 392 1.39 33.62 -20.41
C ALA A 392 2.75 33.17 -19.84
N SER A 393 3.09 33.63 -18.64
CA SER A 393 4.30 33.24 -17.91
C SER A 393 4.08 32.03 -17.00
N GLY A 394 2.84 31.60 -16.79
CA GLY A 394 2.52 30.43 -15.98
C GLY A 394 1.10 29.93 -16.21
N ALA A 395 0.90 28.64 -15.94
CA ALA A 395 -0.40 27.99 -15.92
C ALA A 395 -0.59 27.23 -14.61
N TRP A 396 -1.66 27.56 -13.89
CA TRP A 396 -2.08 26.90 -12.68
C TRP A 396 -3.23 25.96 -13.00
N ILE A 397 -2.98 24.66 -12.88
CA ILE A 397 -3.96 23.62 -13.11
C ILE A 397 -4.63 23.34 -11.77
N GLN A 398 -5.95 23.51 -11.70
CA GLN A 398 -6.72 23.14 -10.51
C GLN A 398 -7.38 21.78 -10.74
N GLU A 399 -7.07 20.81 -9.90
CA GLU A 399 -7.75 19.52 -9.92
C GLU A 399 -9.14 19.62 -9.27
N SER A 400 -10.00 18.63 -9.52
CA SER A 400 -11.29 18.50 -8.83
C SER A 400 -11.14 18.34 -7.30
N SER A 401 -9.96 17.96 -6.83
CA SER A 401 -9.58 17.94 -5.41
C SER A 401 -9.28 19.33 -4.82
N GLY A 402 -9.23 20.37 -5.66
CA GLY A 402 -8.85 21.74 -5.27
C GLY A 402 -7.34 22.01 -5.21
N ALA A 403 -6.51 20.98 -5.44
CA ALA A 403 -5.06 21.12 -5.52
C ALA A 403 -4.64 21.90 -6.77
N TYR A 404 -3.61 22.75 -6.63
CA TYR A 404 -3.06 23.55 -7.72
C TYR A 404 -1.66 23.07 -8.10
N HIS A 405 -1.42 22.93 -9.40
CA HIS A 405 -0.11 22.61 -9.96
C HIS A 405 0.35 23.72 -10.87
N LEU A 406 1.59 24.16 -10.70
CA LEU A 406 2.19 25.19 -11.54
C LEU A 406 2.99 24.56 -12.68
N LEU A 407 2.69 25.01 -13.90
CA LEU A 407 3.52 24.85 -15.09
C LEU A 407 4.12 26.21 -15.47
N ILE A 408 5.44 26.27 -15.62
CA ILE A 408 6.17 27.46 -16.08
C ILE A 408 6.72 27.17 -17.48
N PRO A 409 6.16 27.79 -18.54
CA PRO A 409 6.63 27.55 -19.90
C PRO A 409 8.08 27.97 -20.09
N GLY A 410 8.89 27.10 -20.68
CA GLY A 410 10.32 27.35 -20.90
C GLY A 410 11.16 27.40 -19.62
N GLY A 411 10.58 26.99 -18.48
CA GLY A 411 11.29 26.88 -17.21
C GLY A 411 12.25 25.68 -17.15
N PRO A 412 13.16 25.64 -16.15
CA PRO A 412 14.04 24.50 -15.94
C PRO A 412 13.28 23.17 -15.77
N ALA A 413 13.84 22.08 -16.29
CA ALA A 413 13.18 20.77 -16.35
C ALA A 413 12.66 20.27 -14.99
N PHE A 414 13.33 20.59 -13.87
CA PHE A 414 12.91 20.17 -12.54
C PHE A 414 11.56 20.75 -12.10
N LEU A 415 11.14 21.91 -12.63
CA LEU A 415 9.82 22.50 -12.36
C LEU A 415 8.71 21.78 -13.12
N LYS A 416 9.06 21.05 -14.18
CA LYS A 416 8.11 20.27 -14.98
C LYS A 416 7.94 18.84 -14.47
N VAL A 417 8.93 18.30 -13.74
CA VAL A 417 8.88 16.95 -13.16
C VAL A 417 7.63 16.71 -12.30
N PRO A 418 7.22 17.60 -11.37
CA PRO A 418 6.04 17.36 -10.54
C PRO A 418 4.74 17.29 -11.33
N ILE A 419 4.56 18.18 -12.31
CA ILE A 419 3.33 18.20 -13.11
C ILE A 419 3.28 17.04 -14.12
N VAL A 420 4.42 16.62 -14.67
CA VAL A 420 4.51 15.40 -15.50
C VAL A 420 4.29 14.15 -14.66
N ALA A 421 4.83 14.10 -13.43
CA ALA A 421 4.58 12.99 -12.51
C ALA A 421 3.09 12.94 -12.08
N ARG A 422 2.44 14.10 -11.96
CA ARG A 422 1.01 14.17 -11.61
C ARG A 422 0.09 13.81 -12.78
N PHE A 423 0.42 14.26 -13.99
CA PHE A 423 -0.34 14.02 -15.21
C PHE A 423 0.51 13.29 -16.26
N PRO A 424 0.94 12.04 -15.99
CA PRO A 424 1.91 11.33 -16.84
C PRO A 424 1.36 11.01 -18.24
N SER A 425 0.04 10.87 -18.35
CA SER A 425 -0.68 10.68 -19.62
C SER A 425 -1.33 11.96 -20.14
N GLY A 426 -1.06 13.10 -19.51
CA GLY A 426 -1.76 14.35 -19.75
C GLY A 426 -3.17 14.40 -19.18
N PHE A 427 -4.00 15.24 -19.77
CA PHE A 427 -5.37 15.57 -19.37
C PHE A 427 -6.35 14.82 -20.27
N ALA A 428 -7.07 13.84 -19.71
CA ALA A 428 -8.03 13.03 -20.46
C ALA A 428 -9.34 13.77 -20.77
N ALA A 429 -9.58 14.90 -20.11
CA ALA A 429 -10.80 15.70 -20.24
C ALA A 429 -10.50 17.20 -20.16
N ALA A 430 -11.53 17.99 -20.46
CA ALA A 430 -11.51 19.43 -20.30
C ALA A 430 -11.14 19.81 -18.84
N THR A 431 -10.06 20.56 -18.68
CA THR A 431 -9.46 20.89 -17.38
C THR A 431 -9.45 22.40 -17.19
N ALA A 432 -9.89 22.88 -16.02
CA ALA A 432 -9.83 24.30 -15.69
C ALA A 432 -8.38 24.72 -15.38
N VAL A 433 -7.94 25.80 -16.01
CA VAL A 433 -6.58 26.32 -15.88
C VAL A 433 -6.64 27.82 -15.68
N MET A 434 -5.89 28.33 -14.70
CA MET A 434 -5.67 29.76 -14.53
C MET A 434 -4.31 30.13 -15.13
N LEU A 435 -4.31 30.93 -16.18
CA LEU A 435 -3.09 31.50 -16.77
C LEU A 435 -2.71 32.78 -16.05
N THR A 436 -1.40 32.97 -15.86
CA THR A 436 -0.82 34.19 -15.31
C THR A 436 0.16 34.77 -16.32
N LYS A 437 0.17 36.09 -16.45
CA LYS A 437 1.10 36.85 -17.26
C LYS A 437 1.77 37.89 -16.36
N GLN A 438 3.10 37.96 -16.38
CA GLN A 438 3.81 39.09 -15.79
C GLN A 438 3.60 40.32 -16.68
N GLY A 439 3.28 41.45 -16.05
CA GLY A 439 3.03 42.73 -16.71
C GLY A 439 4.25 43.29 -17.41
#